data_AF-A0A2D3WNX0-F1
#
_entry.id   AF-A0A2D3WNX0-F1
#
_cell.length_a   1.000
_cell.length_b   1.000
_cell.length_c   1.000
_cell.angle_alpha   90.00
_cell.angle_beta   90.00
_cell.angle_gamma   90.00
#
_symmetry.space_group_name_H-M   'P 1'
#
loop_
_entity.id
_entity.type
_entity.pdbx_description
1 polymer ?
#
loop_
_entity_poly.entity_id
_entity_poly.type
_entity_poly.pdbx_seq_one_letter_code
_entity_poly.pdbx_strand_id
1 'polypeptide(L)'
;MRNVFSELTNAFRKNRGILSSERYKQIVMKHTTLLEDSDTIFILLQASGYPIVQEDEQYRLETFFTSHEEQHYCVIDIETNGSKPGTSQVIEIGAVMMQNGRIIDSLETFVECAFLPEYITKITGIEPTDLIGAPSRKEALTRLRHFMGDAVFVAHNADFDYNFLNASFDRFGLGTIGNPKLCTIDLAKRTFESERYGLAYLIESLQIETATHHRAYSDALCAARVMQKSFETLPGYVSTTDDLLQFSLSSKKSRRASKEQSGITP
;
A
#
# COMPACT_ATOMS: atom_id res chain seq x y z
N MET A 1 9.16 11.98 -10.19
CA MET A 1 8.89 11.40 -8.84
C MET A 1 9.13 9.90 -8.72
N ARG A 2 8.54 8.99 -9.53
CA ARG A 2 8.74 7.52 -9.34
C ARG A 2 10.20 7.06 -9.21
N ASN A 3 11.09 7.54 -10.09
CA ASN A 3 12.51 7.18 -10.02
C ASN A 3 13.17 7.70 -8.74
N VAL A 4 12.76 8.88 -8.26
CA VAL A 4 13.25 9.47 -7.01
C VAL A 4 12.91 8.58 -5.82
N PHE A 5 11.66 8.12 -5.70
CA PHE A 5 11.26 7.21 -4.61
C PHE A 5 12.13 5.95 -4.59
N SER A 6 12.34 5.33 -5.76
CA SER A 6 13.14 4.11 -5.88
C SER A 6 14.61 4.34 -5.52
N GLU A 7 15.24 5.38 -6.07
CA GLU A 7 16.64 5.70 -5.79
C GLU A 7 16.86 6.08 -4.33
N LEU A 8 15.98 6.91 -3.74
CA LEU A 8 16.04 7.28 -2.33
C LEU A 8 15.86 6.06 -1.44
N THR A 9 14.83 5.24 -1.66
CA THR A 9 14.58 4.04 -0.85
C THR A 9 15.77 3.10 -0.86
N ASN A 10 16.37 2.88 -2.04
CA ASN A 10 17.57 2.07 -2.16
C ASN A 10 18.78 2.70 -1.45
N ALA A 11 18.93 4.02 -1.52
CA ALA A 11 20.01 4.72 -0.83
C ALA A 11 19.83 4.68 0.69
N PHE A 12 18.63 4.94 1.22
CA PHE A 12 18.30 4.80 2.64
C PHE A 12 18.59 3.39 3.13
N ARG A 13 18.11 2.36 2.42
CA ARG A 13 18.36 0.95 2.80
C ARG A 13 19.84 0.60 2.88
N LYS A 14 20.65 1.10 1.93
CA LYS A 14 22.12 0.92 1.95
C LYS A 14 22.80 1.63 3.12
N ASN A 15 22.18 2.67 3.67
CA ASN A 15 22.72 3.50 4.74
C ASN A 15 21.87 3.39 6.03
N ARG A 16 21.22 2.23 6.26
CA ARG A 16 20.45 1.93 7.48
C ARG A 16 19.40 2.99 7.83
N GLY A 17 18.69 3.49 6.82
CA GLY A 17 17.60 4.45 6.98
C GLY A 17 18.02 5.91 7.05
N ILE A 18 19.33 6.24 6.97
CA ILE A 18 19.84 7.61 7.14
C ILE A 18 20.59 8.07 5.89
N LEU A 19 20.40 9.33 5.48
CA LEU A 19 21.21 9.99 4.46
C LEU A 19 21.68 11.36 4.94
N SER A 20 22.90 11.75 4.59
CA SER A 20 23.34 13.14 4.76
C SER A 20 22.63 14.07 3.79
N SER A 21 22.54 15.36 4.15
CA SER A 21 21.97 16.39 3.26
C SER A 21 22.61 16.42 1.87
N GLU A 22 23.94 16.30 1.80
CA GLU A 22 24.67 16.25 0.53
C GLU A 22 24.24 15.04 -0.31
N ARG A 23 24.11 13.86 0.32
CA ARG A 23 23.74 12.64 -0.40
C ARG A 23 22.29 12.69 -0.88
N TYR A 24 21.37 13.22 -0.07
CA TYR A 24 19.99 13.45 -0.46
C TYR A 24 19.92 14.37 -1.69
N LYS A 25 20.56 15.54 -1.63
CA LYS A 25 20.63 16.52 -2.73
C LYS A 25 21.15 15.89 -4.01
N GLN A 26 22.25 15.15 -3.94
CA GLN A 26 22.81 14.44 -5.09
C GLN A 26 21.84 13.44 -5.76
N ILE A 27 20.93 12.82 -5.00
CA ILE A 27 19.96 11.88 -5.55
C ILE A 27 18.80 12.63 -6.19
N VAL A 28 18.19 13.59 -5.46
CA VAL A 28 16.99 14.28 -5.94
C VAL A 28 17.27 15.19 -7.13
N MET A 29 18.42 15.87 -7.15
CA MET A 29 18.83 16.78 -8.24
C MET A 29 19.11 16.06 -9.57
N LYS A 30 19.20 14.72 -9.60
CA LYS A 30 19.28 13.97 -10.87
C LYS A 30 17.95 13.95 -11.62
N HIS A 31 16.86 14.12 -10.89
CA HIS A 31 15.49 13.97 -11.38
C HIS A 31 14.73 15.29 -11.37
N THR A 32 15.34 16.38 -10.90
CA THR A 32 14.80 17.75 -10.98
C THR A 32 14.83 18.25 -12.43
N THR A 33 13.81 19.02 -12.79
CA THR A 33 13.94 19.98 -13.90
C THR A 33 14.57 21.29 -13.38
N LEU A 34 14.95 22.23 -14.26
CA LEU A 34 15.60 23.51 -13.91
C LEU A 34 14.85 24.38 -12.86
N LEU A 35 13.62 24.02 -12.49
CA LEU A 35 12.69 24.85 -11.70
C LEU A 35 12.46 24.36 -10.26
N GLU A 36 12.92 23.16 -9.89
CA GLU A 36 12.68 22.57 -8.56
C GLU A 36 14.00 22.50 -7.78
N ASP A 37 14.05 23.09 -6.59
CA ASP A 37 15.14 22.90 -5.63
C ASP A 37 14.91 21.63 -4.77
N SER A 38 15.93 21.27 -3.99
CA SER A 38 15.90 20.07 -3.14
C SER A 38 14.79 20.10 -2.08
N ASP A 39 14.42 21.30 -1.64
CA ASP A 39 13.51 21.54 -0.53
C ASP A 39 12.07 21.42 -1.03
N THR A 40 11.81 21.92 -2.24
CA THR A 40 10.57 21.68 -2.98
C THR A 40 10.34 20.19 -3.20
N ILE A 41 11.37 19.44 -3.64
CA ILE A 41 11.24 17.98 -3.76
C ILE A 41 10.93 17.33 -2.42
N PHE A 42 11.57 17.76 -1.33
CA PHE A 42 11.31 17.20 -0.01
C PHE A 42 9.83 17.31 0.37
N ILE A 43 9.24 18.49 0.17
CA ILE A 43 7.82 18.73 0.41
C ILE A 43 6.95 17.86 -0.50
N LEU A 44 7.30 17.75 -1.79
CA LEU A 44 6.56 16.91 -2.74
C LEU A 44 6.64 15.42 -2.39
N LEU A 45 7.76 14.94 -1.84
CA LEU A 45 7.92 13.58 -1.34
C LEU A 45 6.95 13.33 -0.18
N GLN A 46 6.96 14.22 0.83
CA GLN A 46 6.06 14.09 1.99
C GLN A 46 4.59 14.20 1.59
N ALA A 47 4.24 15.15 0.73
CA ALA A 47 2.89 15.29 0.19
C ALA A 47 2.45 14.06 -0.62
N SER A 48 3.41 13.29 -1.17
CA SER A 48 3.19 12.02 -1.84
C SER A 48 2.98 10.83 -0.90
N GLY A 49 3.09 11.02 0.42
CA GLY A 49 3.06 9.95 1.41
C GLY A 49 4.39 9.19 1.52
N TYR A 50 5.48 9.71 0.94
CA TYR A 50 6.81 9.11 1.13
C TYR A 50 7.28 9.42 2.56
N PRO A 51 7.63 8.41 3.38
CA PRO A 51 7.85 8.56 4.82
C PRO A 51 9.27 9.06 5.11
N ILE A 52 9.62 10.21 4.54
CA ILE A 52 10.88 10.91 4.75
C ILE A 52 10.68 12.04 5.75
N VAL A 53 11.61 12.12 6.69
CA VAL A 53 11.71 13.23 7.63
C VAL A 53 13.12 13.81 7.57
N GLN A 54 13.24 15.07 7.99
CA GLN A 54 14.52 15.74 8.16
C GLN A 54 14.73 16.03 9.64
N GLU A 55 15.86 15.60 10.17
CA GLU A 55 16.31 15.86 11.55
C GLU A 55 17.74 16.40 11.47
N ASP A 56 17.97 17.58 12.04
CA ASP A 56 19.23 18.31 11.93
C ASP A 56 19.71 18.43 10.46
N GLU A 57 20.92 17.95 10.16
CA GLU A 57 21.51 17.95 8.82
C GLU A 57 21.35 16.62 8.07
N GLN A 58 20.42 15.75 8.52
CA GLN A 58 20.20 14.43 7.96
C GLN A 58 18.74 14.19 7.59
N TYR A 59 18.56 13.25 6.65
CA TYR A 59 17.26 12.74 6.25
C TYR A 59 17.12 11.32 6.76
N ARG A 60 15.92 10.95 7.19
CA ARG A 60 15.59 9.61 7.66
C ARG A 60 14.41 9.06 6.88
N LEU A 61 14.45 7.76 6.60
CA LEU A 61 13.30 7.00 6.12
C LEU A 61 12.63 6.36 7.33
N GLU A 62 11.47 6.87 7.74
CA GLU A 62 10.83 6.52 9.02
C GLU A 62 10.54 5.02 9.16
N THR A 63 10.29 4.31 8.05
CA THR A 63 10.04 2.86 8.08
C THR A 63 11.19 2.04 8.69
N PHE A 64 12.42 2.58 8.75
CA PHE A 64 13.57 1.95 9.43
C PHE A 64 13.52 2.06 10.95
N PHE A 65 12.71 2.96 11.48
CA PHE A 65 12.69 3.33 12.89
C PHE A 65 11.32 3.11 13.52
N THR A 66 10.28 2.99 12.72
CA THR A 66 8.93 2.64 13.14
C THR A 66 8.78 1.13 13.24
N SER A 67 8.38 0.64 14.42
CA SER A 67 7.93 -0.75 14.61
C SER A 67 6.82 -1.08 13.61
N HIS A 68 6.84 -2.28 13.03
CA HIS A 68 5.74 -2.72 12.16
C HIS A 68 4.39 -2.79 12.89
N GLU A 69 4.35 -2.87 14.22
CA GLU A 69 3.11 -2.82 15.00
C GLU A 69 2.55 -1.40 15.10
N GLU A 70 3.41 -0.39 15.23
CA GLU A 70 3.01 1.01 15.41
C GLU A 70 2.73 1.74 14.08
N GLN A 71 3.11 1.13 12.96
CA GLN A 71 2.89 1.69 11.64
C GLN A 71 1.41 1.68 11.24
N HIS A 72 0.98 2.75 10.59
CA HIS A 72 -0.31 2.80 9.91
C HIS A 72 -0.25 2.08 8.55
N TYR A 73 -1.23 1.22 8.32
CA TYR A 73 -1.45 0.51 7.07
C TYR A 73 -2.82 0.86 6.52
N CYS A 74 -2.87 1.49 5.35
CA CYS A 74 -4.11 1.77 4.66
C CYS A 74 -4.38 0.63 3.68
N VAL A 75 -5.24 -0.31 4.08
CA VAL A 75 -5.67 -1.43 3.24
C VAL A 75 -6.79 -0.95 2.34
N ILE A 76 -6.57 -1.01 1.03
CA ILE A 76 -7.42 -0.42 0.02
C ILE A 76 -7.85 -1.51 -0.97
N ASP A 77 -9.09 -1.43 -1.39
CA ASP A 77 -9.62 -2.11 -2.56
C ASP A 77 -10.47 -1.10 -3.37
N ILE A 78 -10.50 -1.26 -4.68
CA ILE A 78 -11.28 -0.39 -5.57
C ILE A 78 -12.09 -1.21 -6.58
N GLU A 79 -13.30 -0.75 -6.84
CA GLU A 79 -14.04 -1.19 -8.02
C GLU A 79 -13.89 -0.17 -9.14
N THR A 80 -13.89 -0.66 -10.39
CA THR A 80 -13.65 0.16 -11.57
C THR A 80 -14.67 -0.14 -12.66
N ASN A 81 -14.97 0.83 -13.52
CA ASN A 81 -15.83 0.59 -14.69
C ASN A 81 -15.11 -0.09 -15.87
N GLY A 82 -13.92 -0.66 -15.63
CA GLY A 82 -13.09 -1.32 -16.63
C GLY A 82 -11.65 -1.52 -16.15
N SER A 83 -10.93 -2.45 -16.78
CA SER A 83 -9.62 -2.92 -16.29
C SER A 83 -8.42 -2.05 -16.64
N LYS A 84 -8.60 -0.95 -17.39
CA LYS A 84 -7.49 -0.11 -17.89
C LYS A 84 -7.48 1.27 -17.23
N PRO A 85 -6.44 1.64 -16.47
CA PRO A 85 -6.34 2.97 -15.82
C PRO A 85 -6.40 4.17 -16.78
N GLY A 86 -5.98 3.98 -18.04
CA GLY A 86 -5.96 5.05 -19.04
C GLY A 86 -7.34 5.45 -19.56
N THR A 87 -8.28 4.50 -19.60
CA THR A 87 -9.59 4.63 -20.27
C THR A 87 -10.78 4.34 -19.37
N SER A 88 -10.56 3.87 -18.14
CA SER A 88 -11.60 3.54 -17.16
C SER A 88 -11.34 4.29 -15.86
N GLN A 89 -12.29 4.28 -14.95
CA GLN A 89 -12.27 5.03 -13.70
C GLN A 89 -12.69 4.17 -12.52
N VAL A 90 -12.28 4.62 -11.33
CA VAL A 90 -12.78 4.13 -10.04
C VAL A 90 -14.26 4.48 -9.90
N ILE A 91 -15.06 3.52 -9.43
CA ILE A 91 -16.50 3.67 -9.15
C ILE A 91 -16.85 3.39 -7.69
N GLU A 92 -15.97 2.72 -6.95
CA GLU A 92 -16.08 2.51 -5.51
C GLU A 92 -14.68 2.49 -4.89
N ILE A 93 -14.56 3.04 -3.69
CA ILE A 93 -13.35 2.99 -2.86
C ILE A 93 -13.74 2.39 -1.52
N GLY A 94 -13.06 1.32 -1.15
CA GLY A 94 -13.06 0.77 0.20
C GLY A 94 -11.66 0.88 0.78
N ALA A 95 -11.55 1.46 1.97
CA ALA A 95 -10.29 1.49 2.69
C ALA A 95 -10.51 1.30 4.20
N VAL A 96 -9.58 0.59 4.83
CA VAL A 96 -9.49 0.50 6.29
C VAL A 96 -8.09 0.89 6.73
N MET A 97 -8.02 1.69 7.79
CA MET A 97 -6.76 2.01 8.44
C MET A 97 -6.50 0.97 9.52
N MET A 98 -5.33 0.37 9.51
CA MET A 98 -4.88 -0.57 10.52
C MET A 98 -3.66 -0.05 11.28
N GLN A 99 -3.63 -0.34 12.58
CA GLN A 99 -2.47 -0.17 13.46
C GLN A 99 -2.50 -1.29 14.50
N ASN A 100 -1.33 -1.83 14.85
CA ASN A 100 -1.19 -2.88 15.86
C ASN A 100 -2.15 -4.07 15.64
N GLY A 101 -2.23 -4.52 14.38
CA GLY A 101 -3.10 -5.63 13.97
C GLY A 101 -4.60 -5.38 14.11
N ARG A 102 -5.03 -4.14 14.37
CA ARG A 102 -6.45 -3.76 14.55
C ARG A 102 -6.84 -2.69 13.56
N ILE A 103 -8.12 -2.70 13.18
CA ILE A 103 -8.71 -1.63 12.37
C ILE A 103 -9.06 -0.47 13.29
N ILE A 104 -8.62 0.72 12.93
CA ILE A 104 -8.79 1.94 13.73
C ILE A 104 -9.63 3.00 13.03
N ASP A 105 -9.80 2.92 11.71
CA ASP A 105 -10.63 3.84 10.93
C ASP A 105 -11.04 3.19 9.59
N SER A 106 -12.04 3.75 8.92
CA SER A 106 -12.52 3.30 7.61
C SER A 106 -13.00 4.42 6.70
N LEU A 107 -12.90 4.16 5.39
CA LEU A 107 -13.45 5.00 4.33
C LEU A 107 -14.18 4.10 3.34
N GLU A 108 -15.45 4.38 3.11
CA GLU A 108 -16.27 3.77 2.07
C GLU A 108 -16.95 4.88 1.28
N THR A 109 -16.84 4.83 -0.05
CA THR A 109 -17.54 5.78 -0.92
C THR A 109 -17.71 5.22 -2.33
N PHE A 110 -18.89 5.41 -2.90
CA PHE A 110 -19.05 5.37 -4.33
C PHE A 110 -18.38 6.57 -4.99
N VAL A 111 -18.21 6.49 -6.31
CA VAL A 111 -17.67 7.55 -7.15
C VAL A 111 -18.56 7.71 -8.36
N GLU A 112 -18.95 8.95 -8.67
CA GLU A 112 -19.83 9.23 -9.80
C GLU A 112 -19.27 8.63 -11.11
N CYS A 113 -20.17 8.05 -11.91
CA CYS A 113 -19.79 7.43 -13.17
C CYS A 113 -20.85 7.70 -14.24
N ALA A 114 -20.45 8.32 -15.35
CA ALA A 114 -21.37 8.62 -16.45
C ALA A 114 -21.84 7.37 -17.21
N PHE A 115 -21.03 6.30 -17.22
CA PHE A 115 -21.36 5.06 -17.90
C PHE A 115 -20.78 3.85 -17.17
N LEU A 116 -21.67 2.95 -16.74
CA LEU A 116 -21.33 1.69 -16.12
C LEU A 116 -21.70 0.53 -17.06
N PRO A 117 -20.72 -0.22 -17.60
CA PRO A 117 -21.02 -1.39 -18.42
C PRO A 117 -21.76 -2.47 -17.64
N GLU A 118 -22.75 -3.12 -18.26
CA GLU A 118 -23.56 -4.17 -17.62
C GLU A 118 -22.73 -5.32 -17.04
N TYR A 119 -21.60 -5.66 -17.68
CA TYR A 119 -20.72 -6.71 -17.17
C TYR A 119 -20.03 -6.33 -15.86
N ILE A 120 -19.81 -5.04 -15.59
CA ILE A 120 -19.27 -4.55 -14.30
C ILE A 120 -20.33 -4.68 -13.21
N THR A 121 -21.58 -4.32 -13.49
CA THR A 121 -22.70 -4.53 -12.55
C THR A 121 -22.85 -6.02 -12.20
N LYS A 122 -22.67 -6.93 -13.16
CA LYS A 122 -22.73 -8.38 -12.89
C LYS A 122 -21.61 -8.89 -11.98
N ILE A 123 -20.45 -8.24 -11.98
CA ILE A 123 -19.29 -8.64 -11.17
C ILE A 123 -19.36 -8.01 -9.78
N THR A 124 -19.65 -6.71 -9.72
CA THR A 124 -19.54 -5.88 -8.50
C THR A 124 -20.87 -5.73 -7.75
N GLY A 125 -21.99 -6.02 -8.42
CA GLY A 125 -23.33 -5.70 -7.90
C GLY A 125 -23.66 -4.21 -7.90
N ILE A 126 -22.75 -3.33 -8.32
CA ILE A 126 -22.99 -1.88 -8.38
C ILE A 126 -23.93 -1.57 -9.54
N GLU A 127 -25.04 -0.92 -9.24
CA GLU A 127 -26.01 -0.46 -10.22
C GLU A 127 -25.78 1.02 -10.56
N PRO A 128 -26.19 1.50 -11.76
CA PRO A 128 -26.08 2.92 -12.10
C PRO A 128 -26.75 3.85 -11.08
N THR A 129 -27.80 3.39 -10.39
CA THR A 129 -28.53 4.09 -9.33
C THR A 129 -27.67 4.35 -8.09
N ASP A 130 -26.74 3.47 -7.75
CA ASP A 130 -25.82 3.64 -6.61
C ASP A 130 -24.86 4.82 -6.82
N LEU A 131 -24.61 5.16 -8.09
CA LEU A 131 -23.64 6.17 -8.50
C LEU A 131 -24.29 7.56 -8.69
N ILE A 132 -25.61 7.66 -8.59
CA ILE A 132 -26.34 8.93 -8.70
C ILE A 132 -26.11 9.75 -7.43
N GLY A 133 -25.53 10.95 -7.59
CA GLY A 133 -25.24 11.83 -6.46
C GLY A 133 -24.04 11.40 -5.62
N ALA A 134 -23.32 10.35 -6.04
CA ALA A 134 -22.04 10.00 -5.45
C ALA A 134 -21.01 11.13 -5.65
N PRO A 135 -19.98 11.24 -4.78
CA PRO A 135 -18.92 12.22 -4.93
C PRO A 135 -18.26 12.20 -6.31
N SER A 136 -17.78 13.37 -6.74
CA SER A 136 -16.97 13.43 -7.94
C SER A 136 -15.69 12.62 -7.80
N ARG A 137 -15.12 12.14 -8.91
CA ARG A 137 -13.81 11.45 -8.88
C ARG A 137 -12.75 12.22 -8.11
N LYS A 138 -12.63 13.52 -8.37
CA LYS A 138 -11.63 14.36 -7.70
C LYS A 138 -11.88 14.39 -6.20
N GLU A 139 -13.13 14.54 -5.78
CA GLU A 139 -13.50 14.57 -4.36
C GLU A 139 -13.21 13.25 -3.66
N ALA A 140 -13.67 12.13 -4.22
CA ALA A 140 -13.44 10.79 -3.66
C ALA A 140 -11.94 10.46 -3.55
N LEU A 141 -11.16 10.75 -4.60
CA LEU A 141 -9.72 10.53 -4.60
C LEU A 141 -8.98 11.47 -3.64
N THR A 142 -9.45 12.71 -3.48
CA THR A 142 -8.89 13.64 -2.48
C THR A 142 -9.14 13.13 -1.06
N ARG A 143 -10.35 12.64 -0.78
CA ARG A 143 -10.69 11.99 0.51
C ARG A 143 -9.78 10.79 0.77
N LEU A 144 -9.60 9.90 -0.22
CA LEU A 144 -8.69 8.76 -0.08
C LEU A 144 -7.25 9.18 0.15
N ARG A 145 -6.74 10.19 -0.57
CA ARG A 145 -5.36 10.69 -0.38
C ARG A 145 -5.14 11.23 1.04
N HIS A 146 -6.10 11.98 1.57
CA HIS A 146 -6.02 12.46 2.95
C HIS A 146 -6.14 11.31 3.97
N PHE A 147 -7.06 10.37 3.75
CA PHE A 147 -7.23 9.20 4.61
C PHE A 147 -5.95 8.34 4.66
N MET A 148 -5.31 8.11 3.51
CA MET A 148 -4.10 7.31 3.40
C MET A 148 -2.87 8.00 4.03
N GLY A 149 -2.75 9.33 3.91
CA GLY A 149 -1.62 10.06 4.48
C GLY A 149 -0.25 9.48 4.07
N ASP A 150 0.60 9.20 5.06
CA ASP A 150 1.89 8.52 4.94
C ASP A 150 1.83 7.02 5.30
N ALA A 151 0.62 6.47 5.51
CA ALA A 151 0.43 5.05 5.81
C ALA A 151 0.99 4.17 4.69
N VAL A 152 1.39 2.94 5.02
CA VAL A 152 1.75 1.94 4.02
C VAL A 152 0.52 1.63 3.17
N PHE A 153 0.65 1.75 1.85
CA PHE A 153 -0.37 1.32 0.91
C PHE A 153 -0.43 -0.21 0.91
N VAL A 154 -1.58 -0.77 1.25
CA VAL A 154 -1.80 -2.21 1.26
C VAL A 154 -2.97 -2.55 0.36
N ALA A 155 -2.83 -3.61 -0.43
CA ALA A 155 -3.94 -4.17 -1.21
C ALA A 155 -3.70 -5.67 -1.49
N HIS A 156 -4.78 -6.37 -1.85
CA HIS A 156 -4.71 -7.77 -2.25
C HIS A 156 -4.46 -7.85 -3.76
N ASN A 157 -3.29 -8.37 -4.17
CA ASN A 157 -2.77 -8.17 -5.54
C ASN A 157 -2.53 -6.67 -5.86
N ALA A 158 -1.77 -6.02 -4.97
CA ALA A 158 -1.66 -4.56 -4.90
C ALA A 158 -1.25 -3.82 -6.17
N ASP A 159 -0.66 -4.49 -7.17
CA ASP A 159 -0.29 -3.85 -8.43
C ASP A 159 -1.49 -3.30 -9.19
N PHE A 160 -2.66 -3.93 -9.10
CA PHE A 160 -3.85 -3.44 -9.78
C PHE A 160 -4.29 -2.09 -9.21
N ASP A 161 -4.66 -2.07 -7.93
CA ASP A 161 -5.16 -0.90 -7.19
C ASP A 161 -4.14 0.24 -7.21
N TYR A 162 -2.86 -0.08 -6.93
CA TYR A 162 -1.79 0.91 -6.90
C TYR A 162 -1.64 1.62 -8.23
N ASN A 163 -1.62 0.88 -9.35
CA ASN A 163 -1.45 1.48 -10.67
C ASN A 163 -2.68 2.29 -11.09
N PHE A 164 -3.88 1.82 -10.75
CA PHE A 164 -5.13 2.52 -11.05
C PHE A 164 -5.26 3.82 -10.27
N LEU A 165 -5.00 3.78 -8.96
CA LEU A 165 -5.04 4.95 -8.08
C LEU A 165 -3.92 5.92 -8.41
N ASN A 166 -2.69 5.45 -8.66
CA ASN A 166 -1.61 6.35 -9.03
C ASN A 166 -1.91 7.08 -10.36
N ALA A 167 -2.50 6.40 -11.36
CA ALA A 167 -2.90 7.07 -12.61
C ALA A 167 -4.06 8.05 -12.38
N SER A 168 -4.97 7.72 -11.47
CA SER A 168 -6.11 8.59 -11.12
C SER A 168 -5.66 9.83 -10.36
N PHE A 169 -4.77 9.69 -9.35
CA PHE A 169 -4.20 10.82 -8.61
C PHE A 169 -3.43 11.77 -9.53
N ASP A 170 -2.60 11.25 -10.43
CA ASP A 170 -1.87 12.04 -11.42
C ASP A 170 -2.82 12.86 -12.31
N ARG A 171 -3.88 12.23 -12.83
CA ARG A 171 -4.90 12.88 -13.67
C ARG A 171 -5.60 14.06 -12.98
N PHE A 172 -5.77 14.02 -11.66
CA PHE A 172 -6.44 15.06 -10.89
C PHE A 172 -5.48 16.02 -10.16
N GLY A 173 -4.17 15.91 -10.40
CA GLY A 173 -3.16 16.77 -9.77
C GLY A 173 -2.96 16.49 -8.27
N LEU A 174 -3.24 15.26 -7.82
CA LEU A 174 -3.03 14.81 -6.45
C LEU A 174 -1.62 14.20 -6.23
N GLY A 175 -0.74 14.30 -7.24
CA GLY A 175 0.60 13.75 -7.21
C GLY A 175 0.65 12.22 -7.35
N THR A 176 1.85 11.67 -7.39
CA THR A 176 2.05 10.21 -7.42
C THR A 176 1.91 9.61 -6.02
N ILE A 177 1.73 8.28 -5.93
CA ILE A 177 1.83 7.55 -4.68
C ILE A 177 3.32 7.36 -4.36
N GLY A 178 3.75 7.94 -3.24
CA GLY A 178 5.08 7.77 -2.63
C GLY A 178 5.04 6.84 -1.42
N ASN A 179 3.84 6.47 -0.94
CA ASN A 179 3.66 5.52 0.15
C ASN A 179 4.39 4.19 -0.13
N PRO A 180 5.00 3.56 0.89
CA PRO A 180 5.50 2.20 0.75
C PRO A 180 4.36 1.26 0.36
N LYS A 181 4.62 0.30 -0.51
CA LYS A 181 3.62 -0.65 -1.02
C LYS A 181 3.82 -2.03 -0.41
N LEU A 182 2.76 -2.63 0.10
CA LEU A 182 2.71 -4.02 0.57
C LEU A 182 1.56 -4.78 -0.10
N CYS A 183 1.85 -5.98 -0.58
CA CYS A 183 0.84 -6.87 -1.16
C CYS A 183 0.52 -7.98 -0.16
N THR A 184 -0.76 -8.16 0.20
CA THR A 184 -1.14 -9.19 1.18
C THR A 184 -0.90 -10.60 0.65
N ILE A 185 -0.89 -10.81 -0.68
CA ILE A 185 -0.52 -12.11 -1.28
C ILE A 185 0.94 -12.45 -0.99
N ASP A 186 1.82 -11.48 -1.21
CA ASP A 186 3.26 -11.67 -1.03
C ASP A 186 3.58 -11.90 0.45
N LEU A 187 2.94 -11.13 1.34
CA LEU A 187 3.03 -11.34 2.77
C LEU A 187 2.48 -12.73 3.17
N ALA A 188 1.27 -13.10 2.73
CA ALA A 188 0.63 -14.37 3.07
C ALA A 188 1.50 -15.58 2.69
N LYS A 189 2.07 -15.60 1.49
CA LYS A 189 2.99 -16.66 1.00
C LYS A 189 4.23 -16.85 1.88
N ARG A 190 4.59 -15.81 2.64
CA ARG A 190 5.76 -15.78 3.52
C ARG A 190 5.44 -16.18 4.96
N THR A 191 4.17 -16.14 5.34
CA THR A 191 3.73 -16.27 6.73
C THR A 191 2.98 -17.58 7.00
N PHE A 192 2.16 -18.06 6.06
CA PHE A 192 1.41 -19.30 6.24
C PHE A 192 1.24 -20.05 4.92
N GLU A 193 1.01 -21.37 5.01
CA GLU A 193 0.75 -22.21 3.84
C GLU A 193 -0.73 -22.17 3.47
N SER A 194 -1.01 -22.03 2.17
CA SER A 194 -2.33 -22.13 1.56
C SER A 194 -2.21 -22.73 0.16
N GLU A 195 -3.22 -23.46 -0.29
CA GLU A 195 -3.27 -24.00 -1.66
C GLU A 195 -3.30 -22.85 -2.69
N ARG A 196 -4.08 -21.81 -2.39
CA ARG A 196 -4.26 -20.62 -3.22
C ARG A 196 -4.26 -19.38 -2.34
N TYR A 197 -3.82 -18.27 -2.91
CA TYR A 197 -3.69 -17.00 -2.18
C TYR A 197 -4.61 -15.91 -2.72
N GLY A 198 -5.57 -16.24 -3.60
CA GLY A 198 -6.59 -15.29 -4.02
C GLY A 198 -7.57 -15.00 -2.88
N LEU A 199 -8.06 -13.77 -2.80
CA LEU A 199 -8.84 -13.27 -1.66
C LEU A 199 -10.05 -14.16 -1.35
N ALA A 200 -10.85 -14.50 -2.35
CA ALA A 200 -12.03 -15.36 -2.18
C ALA A 200 -11.69 -16.73 -1.54
N TYR A 201 -10.59 -17.35 -1.97
CA TYR A 201 -10.13 -18.62 -1.39
C TYR A 201 -9.66 -18.44 0.05
N LEU A 202 -8.91 -17.37 0.33
CA LEU A 202 -8.40 -17.09 1.69
C LEU A 202 -9.52 -16.73 2.66
N ILE A 203 -10.59 -16.06 2.19
CA ILE A 203 -11.77 -15.78 3.01
C ILE A 203 -12.39 -17.09 3.49
N GLU A 204 -12.62 -18.04 2.57
CA GLU A 204 -13.20 -19.34 2.89
C GLU A 204 -12.25 -20.17 3.80
N SER A 205 -10.97 -20.28 3.43
CA SER A 205 -10.02 -21.15 4.13
C SER A 205 -9.65 -20.64 5.53
N LEU A 206 -9.65 -19.32 5.73
CA LEU A 206 -9.40 -18.69 7.03
C LEU A 206 -10.69 -18.45 7.84
N GLN A 207 -11.85 -18.83 7.30
CA GLN A 207 -13.16 -18.62 7.93
C GLN A 207 -13.39 -17.15 8.31
N ILE A 208 -13.01 -16.24 7.41
CA ILE A 208 -13.22 -14.80 7.60
C ILE A 208 -14.71 -14.52 7.35
N GLU A 209 -15.40 -13.98 8.35
CA GLU A 209 -16.79 -13.55 8.20
C GLU A 209 -16.89 -12.38 7.22
N THR A 210 -17.75 -12.50 6.21
CA THR A 210 -17.99 -11.46 5.20
C THR A 210 -19.46 -11.09 5.15
N ALA A 211 -19.73 -9.79 4.99
CA ALA A 211 -21.09 -9.29 4.81
C ALA A 211 -21.54 -9.38 3.35
N THR A 212 -20.64 -9.12 2.39
CA THR A 212 -20.95 -9.11 0.94
C THR A 212 -19.66 -9.22 0.14
N HIS A 213 -19.55 -10.17 -0.80
CA HIS A 213 -18.40 -10.27 -1.71
C HIS A 213 -18.51 -9.26 -2.87
N HIS A 214 -17.36 -8.80 -3.41
CA HIS A 214 -17.28 -7.84 -4.53
C HIS A 214 -17.81 -6.44 -4.22
N ARG A 215 -17.59 -6.00 -2.98
CA ARG A 215 -17.77 -4.62 -2.56
C ARG A 215 -16.45 -4.15 -2.00
N ALA A 216 -15.98 -3.00 -2.47
CA ALA A 216 -14.61 -2.55 -2.21
C ALA A 216 -14.30 -2.51 -0.69
N TYR A 217 -15.24 -2.00 0.12
CA TYR A 217 -15.03 -1.95 1.58
C TYR A 217 -14.93 -3.33 2.23
N SER A 218 -15.76 -4.28 1.80
CA SER A 218 -15.76 -5.65 2.30
C SER A 218 -14.47 -6.38 1.91
N ASP A 219 -14.00 -6.20 0.68
CA ASP A 219 -12.77 -6.84 0.20
C ASP A 219 -11.52 -6.21 0.86
N ALA A 220 -11.50 -4.90 1.10
CA ALA A 220 -10.47 -4.25 1.92
C ALA A 220 -10.45 -4.79 3.36
N LEU A 221 -11.62 -4.98 3.98
CA LEU A 221 -11.75 -5.58 5.32
C LEU A 221 -11.21 -7.02 5.34
N CYS A 222 -11.52 -7.82 4.33
CA CYS A 222 -11.02 -9.19 4.21
C CYS A 222 -9.51 -9.22 4.02
N ALA A 223 -8.96 -8.35 3.16
CA ALA A 223 -7.52 -8.22 2.96
C ALA A 223 -6.81 -7.81 4.27
N ALA A 224 -7.42 -6.92 5.06
CA ALA A 224 -6.96 -6.55 6.40
C ALA A 224 -6.91 -7.76 7.36
N ARG A 225 -7.92 -8.64 7.33
CA ARG A 225 -7.93 -9.88 8.14
C ARG A 225 -6.86 -10.87 7.67
N VAL A 226 -6.65 -11.00 6.37
CA VAL A 226 -5.53 -11.80 5.83
C VAL A 226 -4.18 -11.27 6.33
N MET A 227 -4.00 -9.94 6.31
CA MET A 227 -2.80 -9.29 6.84
C MET A 227 -2.63 -9.49 8.34
N GLN A 228 -3.71 -9.39 9.12
CA GLN A 228 -3.72 -9.68 10.55
C GLN A 228 -3.26 -11.13 10.81
N LYS A 229 -3.76 -12.10 10.02
CA LYS A 229 -3.33 -13.51 10.12
C LYS A 229 -1.84 -13.67 9.81
N SER A 230 -1.33 -12.95 8.82
CA SER A 230 0.10 -12.93 8.49
C SER A 230 0.97 -12.44 9.65
N PHE A 231 0.51 -11.45 10.42
CA PHE A 231 1.26 -10.91 11.56
C PHE A 231 1.50 -11.94 12.68
N GLU A 232 0.59 -12.89 12.88
CA GLU A 232 0.72 -13.94 13.91
C GLU A 232 1.94 -14.86 13.74
N THR A 233 2.52 -14.89 12.54
CA THR A 233 3.59 -15.83 12.17
C THR A 233 4.84 -15.11 11.66
N LEU A 234 4.94 -13.80 11.88
CA LEU A 234 6.14 -13.04 11.54
C LEU A 234 7.34 -13.56 12.36
N PRO A 235 8.50 -13.76 11.72
CA PRO A 235 9.70 -14.15 12.45
C PRO A 235 10.19 -12.97 13.29
N GLY A 236 10.73 -13.24 14.49
CA GLY A 236 11.12 -12.19 15.44
C GLY A 236 12.20 -11.20 14.98
N TYR A 237 12.87 -11.43 13.84
CA TYR A 237 13.77 -10.44 13.24
C TYR A 237 13.04 -9.35 12.45
N VAL A 238 11.76 -9.55 12.11
CA VAL A 238 10.91 -8.53 11.48
C VAL A 238 10.41 -7.62 12.60
N SER A 239 11.15 -6.52 12.80
CA SER A 239 10.89 -5.59 13.90
C SER A 239 10.33 -4.27 13.38
N THR A 240 10.93 -3.74 12.32
CA THR A 240 10.57 -2.46 11.72
C THR A 240 9.65 -2.63 10.51
N THR A 241 9.02 -1.54 10.10
CA THR A 241 8.21 -1.52 8.88
C THR A 241 9.04 -1.84 7.63
N ASP A 242 10.29 -1.36 7.54
CA ASP A 242 11.15 -1.72 6.39
C ASP A 242 11.52 -3.21 6.41
N ASP A 243 11.73 -3.82 7.59
CA ASP A 243 11.94 -5.27 7.69
C ASP A 243 10.73 -6.05 7.14
N LEU A 244 9.51 -5.63 7.49
CA LEU A 244 8.27 -6.25 6.99
C LEU A 244 8.15 -6.12 5.47
N LEU A 245 8.38 -4.92 4.94
CA LEU A 245 8.34 -4.65 3.50
C LEU A 245 9.36 -5.54 2.76
N GLN A 246 10.59 -5.63 3.25
CA GLN A 246 11.61 -6.49 2.65
C GLN A 246 11.31 -7.97 2.81
N PHE A 247 10.75 -8.38 3.96
CA PHE A 247 10.34 -9.76 4.21
C PHE A 247 9.31 -10.22 3.18
N SER A 248 8.27 -9.42 2.93
CA SER A 248 7.20 -9.73 1.97
C SER A 248 7.71 -9.95 0.54
N LEU A 249 8.68 -9.15 0.09
CA LEU A 249 9.20 -9.20 -1.29
C LEU A 249 10.32 -10.22 -1.51
N SER A 250 10.94 -10.72 -0.43
CA SER A 250 12.10 -11.58 -0.58
C SER A 250 11.72 -12.93 -1.20
N SER A 251 12.44 -13.37 -2.22
CA SER A 251 12.18 -14.63 -2.95
C SER A 251 12.64 -15.88 -2.19
N LYS A 252 13.38 -15.70 -1.08
CA LYS A 252 13.94 -16.80 -0.29
C LYS A 252 12.92 -17.25 0.76
N LYS A 253 12.23 -18.38 0.53
CA LYS A 253 11.74 -19.24 1.62
C LYS A 253 12.88 -19.34 2.64
N SER A 254 12.73 -18.73 3.81
CA SER A 254 13.83 -18.56 4.77
C SER A 254 14.27 -19.91 5.33
N ARG A 255 15.24 -20.56 4.67
CA ARG A 255 16.02 -21.70 5.18
C ARG A 255 16.99 -21.29 6.30
N ARG A 256 16.54 -20.49 7.28
CA ARG A 256 17.38 -20.06 8.41
C ARG A 256 16.92 -20.49 9.79
N ALA A 257 15.72 -21.08 9.94
CA ALA A 257 15.31 -21.67 11.21
C ALA A 257 15.88 -23.09 11.46
N SER A 258 16.44 -23.76 10.46
CA SER A 258 16.91 -25.16 10.59
C SER A 258 18.39 -25.32 10.96
N LYS A 259 19.15 -24.22 11.17
CA LYS A 259 20.59 -24.29 11.50
C LYS A 259 20.95 -23.98 12.95
N GLU A 260 20.00 -23.51 13.76
CA GLU A 260 20.20 -23.28 15.20
C GLU A 260 19.68 -24.42 16.09
N GLN A 261 19.00 -25.42 15.54
CA GLN A 261 18.55 -26.61 16.28
C GLN A 261 19.41 -27.87 16.07
N SER A 262 20.40 -27.85 15.17
CA SER A 262 21.37 -28.96 15.04
C SER A 262 22.72 -28.57 15.66
N GLY A 263 22.70 -28.25 16.95
CA GLY A 263 23.89 -28.27 17.80
C GLY A 263 24.33 -29.70 18.02
N ILE A 264 25.02 -30.30 17.05
CA ILE A 264 25.85 -31.48 17.24
C ILE A 264 27.19 -31.17 16.55
N THR A 265 28.19 -30.88 17.37
CA THR A 265 29.61 -30.92 16.99
C THR A 265 30.20 -32.14 17.71
N PRO A 266 31.28 -32.71 17.16
CA PRO A 266 31.42 -34.12 16.75
C PRO A 266 31.28 -35.15 17.87
#